data_AF-A0A8H2M7K4-F1
#
_entry.id   AF-A0A8H2M7K4-F1
#
_cell.length_a   1.000
_cell.length_b   1.000
_cell.length_c   1.000
_cell.angle_alpha   90.00
_cell.angle_beta   90.00
_cell.angle_gamma   90.00
#
_symmetry.space_group_name_H-M   'P 1'
#
loop_
_entity.id
_entity.type
_entity.pdbx_description
1 polymer ?
#
loop_
_entity_poly.entity_id
_entity_poly.type
_entity_poly.pdbx_seq_one_letter_code
_entity_poly.pdbx_strand_id
1 'polypeptide(L)'
;MKLVSDRIDKIEVAEQLLNLLEDEIVITEVEDKEISTKPDKPYDLTTLQREANKYFGYSANDTLNLAQGLYEKKLITYPRTDSSI
;
A
#
# COMPACT_ATOMS: atom_id res chain seq x y z
N MET A 1 28.44 5.77 9.98
CA MET A 1 27.89 6.02 8.64
C MET A 1 26.47 5.49 8.65
N LYS A 2 25.44 6.33 8.46
CA LYS A 2 24.04 5.85 8.50
C LYS A 2 23.74 5.11 7.19
N LEU A 3 23.37 3.84 7.29
CA LEU A 3 22.86 3.08 6.15
C LEU A 3 21.45 3.60 5.88
N VAL A 4 21.29 4.36 4.79
CA VAL A 4 20.00 4.89 4.37
C VAL A 4 19.51 4.03 3.21
N SER A 5 18.22 3.68 3.20
CA SER A 5 17.60 2.90 2.12
C SER A 5 17.39 3.69 0.82
N ASP A 6 18.14 4.77 0.63
CA ASP A 6 18.01 5.63 -0.54
C ASP A 6 18.50 4.89 -1.78
N ARG A 7 17.76 5.03 -2.87
CA ARG A 7 18.05 4.36 -4.13
C ARG A 7 19.39 4.89 -4.70
N ILE A 8 20.33 3.97 -4.96
CA ILE A 8 21.62 4.30 -5.57
C ILE A 8 21.54 4.04 -7.08
N ASP A 9 21.65 5.10 -7.88
CA ASP A 9 21.51 5.02 -9.35
C ASP A 9 22.81 4.70 -10.09
N LYS A 10 23.97 4.70 -9.41
CA LYS A 10 25.28 4.42 -10.01
C LYS A 10 25.89 3.15 -9.44
N ILE A 11 26.24 2.22 -10.33
CA ILE A 11 26.81 0.89 -9.99
C ILE A 11 28.15 1.03 -9.26
N GLU A 12 29.01 1.97 -9.68
CA GLU A 12 30.33 2.20 -9.07
C GLU A 12 30.24 2.60 -7.58
N VAL A 13 29.22 3.38 -7.22
CA VAL A 13 28.98 3.82 -5.83
C VAL A 13 28.47 2.66 -4.99
N ALA A 14 27.67 1.76 -5.57
CA ALA A 14 27.17 0.58 -4.88
C ALA A 14 28.30 -0.41 -4.56
N GLU A 15 29.24 -0.63 -5.49
CA GLU A 15 30.39 -1.51 -5.27
C GLU A 15 31.36 -0.98 -4.19
N GLN A 16 31.57 0.34 -4.14
CA GLN A 16 32.37 0.96 -3.09
C GLN A 16 31.74 0.84 -1.71
N LEU A 17 30.42 0.94 -1.62
CA LEU A 17 29.68 0.73 -0.36
C LEU A 17 29.70 -0.74 0.07
N LEU A 18 29.61 -1.68 -0.87
CA LEU A 18 29.71 -3.12 -0.58
C LEU A 18 31.07 -3.48 0.02
N ASN A 19 32.15 -2.93 -0.52
CA ASN A 19 33.50 -3.17 -0.03
C ASN A 19 33.80 -2.48 1.31
N LEU A 20 32.99 -1.50 1.71
CA LEU A 20 33.15 -0.76 2.97
C LEU A 20 32.27 -1.33 4.10
N LEU A 21 31.36 -2.25 3.79
CA LEU A 21 30.55 -2.96 4.77
C LEU A 21 31.40 -4.07 5.42
N GLU A 22 31.75 -3.88 6.70
CA GLU A 22 32.34 -4.94 7.53
C GLU A 22 31.28 -6.00 7.90
N ASP A 23 31.70 -7.25 8.17
CA ASP A 23 30.80 -8.38 8.49
C ASP A 23 29.95 -8.16 9.76
N GLU A 24 30.28 -7.17 10.59
CA GLU A 24 29.57 -6.86 11.83
C GLU A 24 28.72 -5.58 11.70
N ILE A 25 27.40 -5.76 11.65
CA ILE A 25 26.44 -4.67 11.68
C ILE A 25 26.06 -4.39 13.14
N VAL A 26 26.52 -3.25 13.66
CA VAL A 26 26.15 -2.77 15.00
C VAL A 26 24.92 -1.86 14.91
N ILE A 27 23.85 -2.25 15.60
CA ILE A 27 22.64 -1.42 15.72
C ILE A 27 23.01 -0.16 16.51
N THR A 28 23.01 0.98 15.82
CA THR A 28 23.41 2.27 16.40
C THR A 28 22.24 2.99 17.05
N GLU A 29 21.02 2.76 16.57
CA GLU A 29 19.81 3.47 16.99
C GLU A 29 18.58 2.64 16.64
N VAL A 30 17.66 2.48 17.61
CA VAL A 30 16.32 1.91 17.38
C VAL A 30 15.33 3.01 17.71
N GLU A 31 14.58 3.45 16.71
CA GLU A 31 13.57 4.50 16.87
C GLU A 31 12.18 3.85 16.77
N ASP A 32 11.55 3.62 17.92
CA ASP A 32 10.16 3.19 17.97
C ASP A 32 9.26 4.41 17.76
N LYS A 33 8.76 4.56 16.54
CA LYS A 33 7.71 5.53 16.22
C LYS A 33 6.35 4.86 16.38
N GLU A 34 5.54 5.36 17.32
CA GLU A 34 4.10 5.09 17.31
C GLU A 34 3.47 5.73 16.08
N ILE A 35 3.31 4.92 15.03
CA ILE A 35 2.57 5.33 13.83
C ILE A 35 1.09 5.13 14.14
N SER A 36 0.43 6.21 14.58
CA SER A 36 -1.03 6.24 14.63
C SER A 36 -1.57 6.44 13.21
N THR A 37 -1.92 5.34 12.55
CA THR A 37 -2.67 5.41 11.28
C THR A 37 -4.10 5.81 11.59
N LYS A 38 -4.54 6.94 11.02
CA LYS A 38 -5.96 7.31 11.07
C LYS A 38 -6.80 6.20 10.42
N PRO A 39 -8.02 5.94 10.91
CA PRO A 39 -8.91 5.00 10.26
C PRO A 39 -9.11 5.41 8.80
N ASP A 40 -9.06 4.42 7.91
CA ASP A 40 -9.24 4.65 6.49
C ASP A 40 -10.63 5.23 6.22
N LYS A 41 -10.69 6.10 5.21
CA LYS A 41 -11.95 6.70 4.79
C LYS A 41 -12.91 5.62 4.27
N PRO A 42 -14.23 5.87 4.31
CA PRO A 42 -15.19 5.02 3.62
C PRO A 42 -14.79 4.81 2.16
N TYR A 43 -15.01 3.61 1.64
CA TYR A 43 -14.69 3.29 0.26
C TYR A 43 -15.59 4.06 -0.71
N ASP A 44 -14.97 4.73 -1.69
CA ASP A 44 -15.62 5.11 -2.94
C ASP A 44 -15.54 3.97 -3.97
N LEU A 45 -16.29 4.08 -5.07
CA LEU A 45 -16.33 3.05 -6.10
C LEU A 45 -14.95 2.73 -6.67
N THR A 46 -14.16 3.77 -6.91
CA THR A 46 -12.83 3.68 -7.54
C THR A 46 -11.86 2.95 -6.62
N THR A 47 -11.89 3.26 -5.33
CA THR A 47 -11.07 2.64 -4.29
C THR A 47 -11.50 1.20 -4.08
N LEU A 48 -12.81 0.91 -4.06
CA LEU A 48 -13.33 -0.45 -3.98
C LEU A 48 -12.86 -1.30 -5.16
N GLN A 49 -12.95 -0.78 -6.39
CA GLN A 49 -12.45 -1.47 -7.59
C GLN A 49 -10.95 -1.71 -7.54
N ARG A 50 -10.17 -0.73 -7.07
CA ARG A 50 -8.71 -0.84 -6.98
C ARG A 50 -8.29 -1.87 -5.94
N GLU A 51 -8.89 -1.85 -4.75
CA GLU A 51 -8.59 -2.82 -3.70
C GLU A 51 -9.08 -4.22 -4.08
N ALA A 52 -10.24 -4.33 -4.75
CA ALA A 52 -10.72 -5.61 -5.27
C ALA A 52 -9.79 -6.19 -6.34
N ASN A 53 -9.21 -5.34 -7.19
CA ASN A 53 -8.19 -5.77 -8.13
C ASN A 53 -6.89 -6.19 -7.41
N LYS A 54 -6.45 -5.42 -6.41
CA LYS A 54 -5.21 -5.68 -5.65
C LYS A 54 -5.27 -6.98 -4.84
N TYR A 55 -6.38 -7.24 -4.15
CA TYR A 55 -6.50 -8.41 -3.27
C TYR A 55 -7.11 -9.63 -3.95
N PHE A 56 -8.10 -9.43 -4.82
CA PHE A 56 -8.86 -10.54 -5.42
C PHE A 56 -8.63 -10.70 -6.92
N GLY A 57 -7.87 -9.80 -7.56
CA GLY A 57 -7.64 -9.84 -9.01
C GLY A 57 -8.87 -9.53 -9.85
N TYR A 58 -9.94 -8.99 -9.26
CA TYR A 58 -11.18 -8.72 -9.96
C TYR A 58 -11.03 -7.56 -10.94
N SER A 59 -11.72 -7.67 -12.09
CA SER A 59 -11.86 -6.54 -13.00
C SER A 59 -12.85 -5.51 -12.42
N ALA A 60 -12.82 -4.29 -12.94
CA ALA A 60 -13.75 -3.24 -12.53
C ALA A 60 -15.23 -3.67 -12.74
N ASN A 61 -15.51 -4.38 -13.85
CA ASN A 61 -16.84 -4.88 -14.18
C ASN A 61 -17.28 -6.00 -13.23
N ASP A 62 -16.39 -6.94 -12.89
CA ASP A 62 -16.73 -8.03 -11.97
C ASP A 62 -17.04 -7.49 -10.57
N THR A 63 -16.22 -6.53 -10.11
CA THR A 63 -16.43 -5.84 -8.83
C THR A 63 -17.77 -5.11 -8.83
N LEU A 64 -18.14 -4.43 -9.93
CA LEU A 64 -19.42 -3.73 -10.04
C LEU A 64 -20.61 -4.70 -10.00
N ASN A 65 -20.53 -5.83 -10.72
CA ASN A 65 -21.58 -6.84 -10.75
C ASN A 65 -21.79 -7.48 -9.36
N LEU A 66 -20.70 -7.80 -8.67
CA LEU A 66 -20.75 -8.30 -7.30
C LEU A 66 -21.35 -7.28 -6.33
N ALA A 67 -20.89 -6.04 -6.39
CA ALA A 67 -21.40 -4.97 -5.54
C ALA A 67 -22.89 -4.68 -5.83
N GLN A 68 -23.31 -4.73 -7.10
CA GLN A 68 -24.73 -4.61 -7.46
C GLN A 68 -25.56 -5.74 -6.86
N GLY A 69 -25.10 -7.00 -6.94
CA GLY A 69 -25.81 -8.13 -6.32
C GLY A 69 -25.91 -8.03 -4.80
N LEU A 70 -24.90 -7.45 -4.13
CA LEU A 70 -24.95 -7.17 -2.70
C LEU A 70 -25.92 -6.03 -2.36
N TYR A 71 -25.99 -5.00 -3.20
CA TYR A 71 -26.93 -3.89 -3.06
C TYR A 71 -28.38 -4.33 -3.22
N GLU A 72 -28.67 -5.15 -4.24
CA GLU A 72 -30.02 -5.71 -4.46
C GLU A 72 -30.48 -6.59 -3.27
N LYS A 73 -29.53 -7.23 -2.58
CA LYS A 73 -29.76 -7.98 -1.33
C LYS A 73 -29.80 -7.09 -0.08
N LYS A 74 -29.66 -5.77 -0.22
CA LYS A 74 -29.62 -4.76 0.86
C LYS A 74 -28.51 -5.01 1.89
N LEU A 75 -27.41 -5.63 1.48
CA LEU A 75 -26.26 -5.90 2.35
C LEU A 75 -25.26 -4.73 2.39
N ILE A 76 -25.25 -3.90 1.35
CA ILE A 76 -24.40 -2.72 1.23
C ILE A 76 -25.21 -1.51 0.77
N THR A 77 -24.71 -0.31 1.03
CA THR A 77 -25.21 0.93 0.43
C THR A 77 -24.82 1.02 -1.04
N TYR A 78 -25.54 1.83 -1.81
CA TYR A 78 -25.35 1.89 -3.26
C TYR A 78 -23.91 2.33 -3.59
N PRO A 79 -23.12 1.50 -4.29
CA PRO A 79 -21.71 1.76 -4.47
C PRO A 79 -21.42 2.72 -5.64
N ARG A 80 -22.43 3.22 -6.38
CA ARG A 80 -22.21 4.05 -7.58
C ARG A 80 -22.16 5.55 -7.32
N THR A 81 -21.51 5.98 -6.26
CA THR A 81 -21.27 7.39 -6.03
C THR A 81 -19.77 7.62 -5.88
N ASP A 82 -19.22 8.49 -6.72
CA ASP A 82 -17.93 9.19 -6.53
C ASP A 82 -17.94 10.11 -5.28
N SER A 83 -18.86 9.88 -4.36
CA SER A 83 -19.04 10.68 -3.16
C SER A 83 -18.07 10.17 -2.11
N SER A 84 -16.86 10.70 -2.16
CA SER A 84 -16.06 10.90 -0.95
C SER A 84 -16.82 11.88 -0.05
N ILE A 85 -17.76 11.40 0.75
CA ILE A 85 -18.26 12.16 1.91
C ILE A 85 -17.18 12.18 2.99
#